data_AF-A0A7X8HWL6-F1
#
_entry.id   AF-A0A7X8HWL6-F1
#
_cell.length_a   1.000
_cell.length_b   1.000
_cell.length_c   1.000
_cell.angle_alpha   90.00
_cell.angle_beta   90.00
_cell.angle_gamma   90.00
#
_symmetry.space_group_name_H-M   'P 1'
#
loop_
_entity.id
_entity.type
_entity.pdbx_description
1 polymer ?
#
loop_
_entity_poly.entity_id
_entity_poly.type
_entity_poly.pdbx_seq_one_letter_code
_entity_poly.pdbx_strand_id
1 'polypeptide(L)'
;MLKILFITTHYRYGLLILTLLALSGWQWLQITQLGQHWQNVPQRALAAPLVDYAQQQAAVALNAQQRPRLQQIVDELVSAQLVATAQLYDNSGVLLAHSGEQNPYSRPYIRTLYSQSGSAEQEPIGFLRLQLNQTHITVTQRTVWQQLLYHLRWLLPLTLVGGLLVGYRLRARATL
;
A
#
# COMPACT_ATOMS: atom_id res chain seq x y z
N MET A 1 29.03 29.60 44.59
CA MET A 1 29.34 28.86 43.34
C MET A 1 28.43 27.65 43.07
N LEU A 2 28.02 26.86 44.07
CA LEU A 2 27.21 25.64 43.87
C LEU A 2 25.83 25.86 43.19
N LYS A 3 25.13 26.97 43.50
CA LYS A 3 23.82 27.31 42.91
C LYS A 3 23.87 27.57 41.39
N ILE A 4 24.96 28.15 40.88
CA ILE A 4 25.12 28.49 39.46
C ILE A 4 25.36 27.21 38.64
N LEU A 5 26.08 26.24 39.20
CA LEU A 5 26.26 24.92 38.61
C LEU A 5 24.93 24.17 38.54
N PHE A 6 24.10 24.24 39.59
CA PHE A 6 22.80 23.57 39.61
C PHE A 6 21.83 24.16 38.57
N ILE A 7 21.80 25.50 38.42
CA ILE A 7 20.94 26.19 37.44
C ILE A 7 21.36 25.88 36.00
N THR A 8 22.66 25.91 35.69
CA THR A 8 23.16 25.57 34.34
C THR A 8 22.91 24.11 33.99
N THR A 9 23.07 23.19 34.95
CA THR A 9 22.77 21.77 34.72
C THR A 9 21.25 21.55 34.55
N HIS A 10 20.41 22.28 35.29
CA HIS A 10 18.95 22.17 35.18
C HIS A 10 18.43 22.66 33.81
N TYR A 11 19.01 23.75 33.27
CA TYR A 11 18.68 24.27 31.95
C TYR A 11 19.16 23.35 30.82
N ARG A 12 20.34 22.72 30.94
CA ARG A 12 20.89 21.79 29.93
C ARG A 12 20.01 20.57 29.72
N TYR A 13 19.47 19.98 30.80
CA TYR A 13 18.55 18.85 30.68
C TYR A 13 17.15 19.27 30.19
N GLY A 14 16.69 20.48 30.53
CA GLY A 14 15.44 21.02 30.00
C GLY A 14 15.52 21.23 28.49
N LEU A 15 16.64 21.80 28.01
CA LEU A 15 16.96 21.91 26.59
C LEU A 15 17.03 20.54 25.92
N LEU A 16 17.70 19.56 26.53
CA LEU A 16 17.76 18.18 26.02
C LEU A 16 16.38 17.56 25.84
N ILE A 17 15.51 17.69 26.84
CA ILE A 17 14.13 17.17 26.78
C ILE A 17 13.32 17.88 25.68
N LEU A 18 13.45 19.21 25.57
CA LEU A 18 12.81 19.98 24.50
C LEU A 18 13.31 19.57 23.11
N THR A 19 14.61 19.36 22.94
CA THR A 19 15.17 18.88 21.66
C THR A 19 14.72 17.46 21.34
N LEU A 20 14.62 16.58 22.33
CA LEU A 20 14.11 15.21 22.14
C LEU A 20 12.63 15.22 21.74
N LEU A 21 11.81 16.07 22.38
CA LEU A 21 10.41 16.27 22.01
C LEU A 21 10.26 16.82 20.59
N ALA A 22 11.06 17.84 20.23
CA ALA A 22 11.05 18.40 18.88
C ALA A 22 11.46 17.36 17.82
N LEU A 23 12.50 16.55 18.09
CA LEU A 23 12.94 15.46 17.22
C LEU A 23 11.88 14.35 17.09
N SER A 24 11.22 13.99 18.19
CA SER A 24 10.14 13.00 18.18
C SER A 24 8.92 13.50 17.41
N GLY A 25 8.53 14.77 17.59
CA GLY A 25 7.44 15.39 16.84
C GLY A 25 7.76 15.52 15.35
N TRP A 26 9.02 15.86 15.02
CA TRP A 26 9.50 15.89 13.63
C TRP A 26 9.47 14.51 12.98
N GLN A 27 9.92 13.46 13.68
CA GLN A 27 9.83 12.08 13.17
C GLN A 27 8.39 11.64 12.97
N TRP A 28 7.48 12.03 13.87
CA TRP A 28 6.05 11.72 13.72
C TRP A 28 5.46 12.35 12.46
N LEU A 29 5.79 13.61 12.17
CA LEU A 29 5.36 14.28 10.93
C LEU A 29 5.85 13.54 9.69
N GLN A 30 7.11 13.10 9.66
CA GLN A 30 7.66 12.32 8.55
C GLN A 30 6.91 10.99 8.34
N ILE A 31 6.54 10.30 9.43
CA ILE A 31 5.74 9.07 9.37
C ILE A 31 4.34 9.35 8.81
N THR A 32 3.70 10.45 9.20
CA THR A 32 2.37 10.82 8.68
C THR A 32 2.40 11.20 7.19
N GLN A 33 3.44 11.91 6.75
CA GLN A 33 3.64 12.26 5.34
C GLN A 33 3.91 11.01 4.49
N LEU A 34 4.71 10.07 4.99
CA LEU A 34 4.90 8.75 4.36
C LEU A 34 3.57 7.99 4.29
N GLY A 35 2.76 8.02 5.34
CA GLY A 35 1.41 7.42 5.36
C GLY A 35 0.47 8.01 4.32
N GLN A 36 0.43 9.35 4.19
CA GLN A 36 -0.37 10.04 3.16
C GLN A 36 0.15 9.75 1.75
N HIS A 37 1.46 9.74 1.55
CA HIS A 37 2.05 9.40 0.27
C HIS A 37 1.74 7.95 -0.12
N TRP A 38 1.68 7.04 0.86
CA TRP A 38 1.27 5.65 0.66
C TRP A 38 -0.23 5.51 0.32
N GLN A 39 -1.09 6.34 0.91
CA GLN A 39 -2.50 6.42 0.54
C GLN A 39 -2.70 6.97 -0.87
N ASN A 40 -1.86 7.93 -1.28
CA ASN A 40 -1.90 8.56 -2.59
C ASN A 40 -1.17 7.78 -3.69
N VAL A 41 -0.71 6.55 -3.43
CA VAL A 41 -0.08 5.72 -4.46
C VAL A 41 -1.11 5.43 -5.55
N PRO A 42 -0.90 5.92 -6.79
CA PRO A 42 -1.89 5.86 -7.86
C PRO A 42 -2.27 4.42 -8.22
N GLN A 43 -1.40 3.45 -7.93
CA GLN A 43 -1.66 2.04 -8.20
C GLN A 43 -2.88 1.48 -7.43
N ARG A 44 -3.17 1.98 -6.22
CA ARG A 44 -4.38 1.58 -5.47
C ARG A 44 -5.63 2.27 -6.01
N ALA A 45 -5.51 3.54 -6.35
CA ALA A 45 -6.61 4.34 -6.90
C ALA A 45 -7.02 3.87 -8.31
N LEU A 46 -6.08 3.36 -9.10
CA LEU A 46 -6.33 2.94 -10.48
C LEU A 46 -6.68 1.45 -10.62
N ALA A 47 -6.20 0.58 -9.72
CA ALA A 47 -6.46 -0.86 -9.82
C ALA A 47 -7.96 -1.21 -9.66
N ALA A 48 -8.64 -0.61 -8.68
CA ALA A 48 -10.07 -0.86 -8.46
C ALA A 48 -10.94 -0.46 -9.68
N PRO A 49 -10.87 0.80 -10.19
CA PRO A 49 -11.69 1.20 -11.32
C PRO A 49 -11.33 0.47 -12.63
N LEU A 50 -10.05 0.14 -12.86
CA LEU A 50 -9.65 -0.65 -14.04
C LEU A 50 -10.24 -2.06 -14.01
N VAL A 51 -10.24 -2.72 -12.84
CA VAL A 51 -10.76 -4.08 -12.69
C VAL A 51 -12.29 -4.10 -12.76
N ASP A 52 -12.96 -3.06 -12.27
CA ASP A 52 -14.42 -2.94 -12.38
C ASP A 52 -14.88 -2.59 -13.81
N TYR A 53 -14.17 -1.67 -14.48
CA TYR A 53 -14.38 -1.38 -15.90
C TYR A 53 -14.21 -2.63 -16.76
N ALA A 54 -13.09 -3.34 -16.59
CA ALA A 54 -12.81 -4.55 -17.33
C ALA A 54 -13.82 -5.66 -17.04
N GLN A 55 -14.30 -5.81 -15.80
CA GLN A 55 -15.35 -6.78 -15.48
C GLN A 55 -16.63 -6.48 -16.26
N GLN A 56 -17.13 -5.25 -16.21
CA GLN A 56 -18.38 -4.87 -16.86
C GLN A 56 -18.28 -5.07 -18.37
N GLN A 57 -17.20 -4.60 -18.97
CA GLN A 57 -17.01 -4.67 -20.42
C GLN A 57 -16.78 -6.11 -20.90
N ALA A 58 -16.06 -6.92 -20.12
CA ALA A 58 -15.89 -8.35 -20.37
C ALA A 58 -17.22 -9.10 -20.30
N ALA A 59 -18.07 -8.82 -19.30
CA ALA A 59 -19.37 -9.47 -19.18
C ALA A 59 -20.30 -9.14 -20.36
N VAL A 60 -20.32 -7.87 -20.80
CA VAL A 60 -21.10 -7.43 -21.98
C VAL A 60 -20.58 -8.08 -23.26
N ALA A 61 -19.26 -8.06 -23.48
CA ALA A 61 -18.66 -8.62 -24.69
C ALA A 61 -18.81 -10.15 -24.77
N LEU A 62 -18.79 -10.83 -23.62
CA LEU A 62 -18.99 -12.28 -23.54
C LEU A 62 -20.45 -12.68 -23.79
N ASN A 63 -21.41 -11.95 -23.22
CA ASN A 63 -22.84 -12.12 -23.53
C ASN A 63 -23.13 -11.85 -25.02
N ALA A 64 -22.45 -10.88 -25.62
CA ALA A 64 -22.58 -10.58 -27.05
C ALA A 64 -21.77 -11.52 -27.97
N GLN A 65 -21.04 -12.50 -27.42
CA GLN A 65 -20.16 -13.41 -28.15
C GLN A 65 -19.14 -12.72 -29.07
N GLN A 66 -18.76 -11.47 -28.74
CA GLN A 66 -17.86 -10.64 -29.55
C GLN A 66 -16.40 -10.91 -29.17
N ARG A 67 -15.84 -12.01 -29.69
CA ARG A 67 -14.41 -12.35 -29.54
C ARG A 67 -13.42 -11.21 -29.86
N PRO A 68 -13.56 -10.42 -30.94
CA PRO A 68 -12.61 -9.33 -31.21
C PRO A 68 -12.65 -8.25 -30.12
N ARG A 69 -13.81 -8.01 -29.51
CA ARG A 69 -13.96 -7.06 -28.41
C ARG A 69 -13.34 -7.58 -27.12
N LEU A 70 -13.45 -8.89 -26.86
CA LEU A 70 -12.79 -9.54 -25.74
C LEU A 70 -11.27 -9.40 -25.84
N GLN A 71 -10.69 -9.58 -27.03
CA GLN A 71 -9.25 -9.39 -27.26
C GLN A 71 -8.82 -7.95 -26.96
N GLN A 72 -9.56 -6.96 -27.48
CA GLN A 72 -9.26 -5.55 -27.23
C GLN A 72 -9.25 -5.18 -25.74
N ILE A 73 -10.21 -5.68 -24.95
CA ILE A 73 -10.26 -5.43 -23.50
C ILE A 73 -9.02 -5.99 -22.78
N VAL A 74 -8.59 -7.19 -23.18
CA VAL A 74 -7.44 -7.86 -22.58
C VAL A 74 -6.13 -7.15 -22.96
N ASP A 75 -6.04 -6.60 -24.18
CA ASP A 75 -4.92 -5.76 -24.61
C ASP A 75 -4.88 -4.41 -23.88
N GLU A 76 -6.03 -3.75 -23.70
CA GLU A 76 -6.16 -2.50 -22.94
C GLU A 76 -5.72 -2.71 -21.48
N LEU A 77 -6.12 -3.82 -20.85
CA LEU A 77 -5.71 -4.19 -19.49
C LEU A 77 -4.18 -4.30 -19.34
N VAL A 78 -3.50 -4.94 -20.30
CA VAL A 78 -2.04 -5.09 -20.25
C VAL A 78 -1.34 -3.75 -20.54
N SER A 79 -1.88 -2.95 -21.46
CA SER A 79 -1.35 -1.61 -21.77
C SER A 79 -1.42 -0.63 -20.59
N ALA A 80 -2.32 -0.85 -19.63
CA ALA A 80 -2.43 -0.07 -18.40
C ALA A 80 -1.24 -0.26 -17.42
N GLN A 81 -0.25 -1.10 -17.76
CA GLN A 81 1.01 -1.38 -17.02
C GLN A 81 0.87 -1.98 -15.62
N LEU A 82 -0.34 -1.97 -15.05
CA LEU A 82 -0.70 -2.59 -13.77
C LEU A 82 -0.86 -4.11 -13.90
N VAL A 83 -1.24 -4.59 -15.07
CA VAL A 83 -1.46 -6.01 -15.39
C VAL A 83 -0.37 -6.46 -16.36
N ALA A 84 0.41 -7.48 -15.98
CA ALA A 84 1.43 -8.11 -16.82
C ALA A 84 0.84 -9.13 -17.80
N THR A 85 -0.24 -9.79 -17.39
CA THR A 85 -0.92 -10.80 -18.20
C THR A 85 -2.42 -10.74 -17.92
N ALA A 86 -3.22 -10.73 -18.98
CA ALA A 86 -4.67 -10.87 -18.88
C ALA A 86 -5.12 -12.03 -19.76
N GLN A 87 -6.04 -12.84 -19.24
CA GLN A 87 -6.60 -14.01 -19.89
C GLN A 87 -8.09 -14.08 -19.56
N LEU A 88 -8.91 -14.36 -20.56
CA LEU A 88 -10.35 -14.44 -20.39
C LEU A 88 -10.86 -15.78 -20.88
N TYR A 89 -11.65 -16.43 -20.05
CA TYR A 89 -12.18 -17.77 -20.27
C TYR A 89 -13.71 -17.75 -20.20
N ASP A 90 -14.34 -18.67 -20.92
CA ASP A 90 -15.77 -18.95 -20.74
C ASP A 90 -16.04 -19.82 -19.49
N ASN A 91 -17.32 -20.11 -19.22
CA ASN A 91 -17.71 -20.96 -18.08
C ASN A 91 -17.23 -22.41 -18.18
N SER A 92 -16.83 -22.87 -19.38
CA SER A 92 -16.33 -24.22 -19.64
C SER A 92 -14.80 -24.32 -19.51
N GLY A 93 -14.13 -23.18 -19.33
CA GLY A 93 -12.69 -23.06 -19.21
C GLY A 93 -11.94 -23.00 -20.53
N VAL A 94 -12.63 -22.72 -21.64
CA VAL A 94 -11.99 -22.43 -22.92
C VAL A 94 -11.46 -21.01 -22.92
N LEU A 95 -10.21 -20.85 -23.35
CA LEU A 95 -9.57 -19.54 -23.50
C LEU A 95 -10.20 -18.79 -24.69
N LEU A 96 -10.74 -17.61 -24.42
CA LEU A 96 -11.37 -16.75 -25.43
C LEU A 96 -10.47 -15.60 -25.88
N ALA A 97 -9.65 -15.05 -24.97
CA ALA A 97 -8.75 -13.94 -25.25
C ALA A 97 -7.54 -13.95 -24.31
N HIS A 98 -6.40 -13.46 -24.77
CA HIS A 98 -5.14 -13.42 -24.01
C HIS A 98 -4.23 -12.29 -24.47
N SER A 99 -3.60 -11.61 -23.52
CA SER A 99 -2.55 -10.62 -23.76
C SER A 99 -1.49 -10.66 -22.65
N GLY A 100 -0.27 -10.25 -23.00
CA GLY A 100 0.87 -10.14 -22.09
C GLY A 100 1.68 -11.42 -21.87
N GLU A 101 2.77 -11.32 -21.10
CA GLU A 101 3.67 -12.43 -20.81
C GLU A 101 3.33 -13.09 -19.49
N GLN A 102 3.15 -14.42 -19.49
CA GLN A 102 2.84 -15.18 -18.30
C GLN A 102 4.10 -15.40 -17.45
N ASN A 103 4.11 -14.86 -16.23
CA ASN A 103 5.20 -15.11 -15.28
C ASN A 103 4.82 -16.26 -14.32
N PRO A 104 5.52 -17.42 -14.35
CA PRO A 104 5.16 -18.59 -13.55
C PRO A 104 5.32 -18.39 -12.04
N TYR A 105 6.07 -17.38 -11.60
CA TYR A 105 6.35 -17.10 -10.19
C TYR A 105 5.32 -16.17 -9.54
N SER A 106 4.38 -15.65 -10.32
CA SER A 106 3.42 -14.68 -9.84
C SER A 106 2.04 -15.33 -9.68
N ARG A 107 1.37 -15.05 -8.55
CA ARG A 107 0.04 -15.58 -8.27
C ARG A 107 -1.00 -14.89 -9.17
N PRO A 108 -1.77 -15.65 -9.97
CA PRO A 108 -2.85 -15.08 -10.75
C PRO A 108 -4.03 -14.71 -9.85
N TYR A 109 -4.64 -13.55 -10.12
CA TYR A 109 -5.91 -13.13 -9.58
C TYR A 109 -7.02 -13.57 -10.53
N ILE A 110 -7.97 -14.37 -10.03
CA ILE A 110 -9.08 -14.89 -10.83
C ILE A 110 -10.36 -14.21 -10.37
N ARG A 111 -11.08 -13.59 -11.30
CA ARG A 111 -12.38 -12.97 -11.05
C ARG A 111 -13.44 -13.62 -11.92
N THR A 112 -14.49 -14.16 -11.29
CA THR A 112 -15.67 -14.66 -11.99
C THR A 112 -16.46 -13.50 -12.61
N LEU A 113 -16.91 -13.71 -13.85
CA LEU A 113 -17.80 -12.82 -14.57
C LEU A 113 -19.21 -13.35 -14.46
N TYR A 114 -20.15 -12.48 -14.10
CA TYR A 114 -21.57 -12.83 -13.96
C TYR A 114 -22.39 -12.20 -15.07
N SER A 115 -23.44 -12.89 -15.51
CA SER A 115 -24.40 -12.31 -16.44
C SER A 115 -25.15 -11.16 -15.78
N GLN A 116 -25.28 -10.04 -16.49
CA GLN A 116 -26.13 -8.91 -16.10
C GLN A 116 -27.60 -9.07 -16.54
N SER A 117 -27.99 -10.25 -17.05
CA SER A 117 -29.38 -10.50 -17.44
C SER A 117 -30.28 -10.41 -16.20
N GLY A 118 -31.41 -9.71 -16.32
CA GLY A 118 -32.31 -9.28 -15.22
C GLY A 118 -33.02 -10.38 -14.41
N SER A 119 -32.45 -11.57 -14.34
CA SER A 119 -32.87 -12.68 -13.51
C SER A 119 -32.24 -12.54 -12.12
N ALA A 120 -32.99 -12.84 -11.06
CA ALA A 120 -32.52 -12.77 -9.67
C ALA A 120 -31.35 -13.71 -9.33
N GLU A 121 -30.98 -14.60 -10.27
CA GLU A 121 -29.87 -15.54 -10.15
C GLU A 121 -28.74 -15.12 -11.10
N GLN A 122 -27.65 -14.61 -10.53
CA GLN A 122 -26.44 -14.24 -11.26
C GLN A 122 -25.68 -15.50 -11.67
N GLU A 123 -25.88 -15.98 -12.90
CA GLU A 123 -25.12 -17.10 -13.43
C GLU A 123 -23.68 -16.68 -13.82
N PRO A 124 -22.67 -17.49 -13.48
CA PRO A 124 -21.29 -17.27 -13.91
C PRO A 124 -21.15 -17.59 -15.40
N ILE A 125 -20.80 -16.58 -16.20
CA ILE A 125 -20.65 -16.69 -17.65
C ILE A 125 -19.19 -16.98 -18.06
N GLY A 126 -18.24 -16.74 -17.18
CA GLY A 126 -16.82 -16.98 -17.43
C GLY A 126 -15.93 -16.46 -16.32
N PHE A 127 -14.63 -16.42 -16.58
CA PHE A 127 -13.66 -15.92 -15.62
C PHE A 127 -12.53 -15.16 -16.29
N LEU A 128 -12.16 -14.05 -15.67
CA LEU A 128 -11.05 -13.20 -16.03
C LEU A 128 -9.87 -13.52 -15.10
N ARG A 129 -8.77 -14.00 -15.68
CA ARG A 129 -7.53 -14.26 -14.99
C ARG A 129 -6.56 -13.11 -15.27
N LEU A 130 -6.19 -12.39 -14.23
CA LEU A 130 -5.30 -11.25 -14.26
C LEU A 130 -4.02 -11.57 -13.50
N GLN A 131 -2.91 -11.10 -14.02
CA GLN A 131 -1.61 -11.24 -13.39
C GLN A 131 -1.00 -9.87 -13.22
N LEU A 132 -0.76 -9.45 -11.98
CA LEU A 132 -0.28 -8.10 -11.69
C LEU A 132 1.20 -7.94 -12.01
N ASN A 133 1.56 -6.76 -12.48
CA ASN A 133 2.93 -6.39 -12.75
C ASN A 133 3.69 -6.09 -11.45
N GLN A 134 4.36 -7.11 -10.90
CA GLN A 134 5.01 -7.03 -9.59
C GLN A 134 6.20 -6.06 -9.57
N THR A 135 6.88 -5.83 -10.70
CA THR A 135 8.10 -4.99 -10.76
C THR A 135 7.81 -3.52 -10.44
N HIS A 136 6.66 -2.98 -10.84
CA HIS A 136 6.28 -1.59 -10.52
C HIS A 136 5.66 -1.42 -9.13
N ILE A 137 5.09 -2.49 -8.56
CA ILE A 137 4.44 -2.45 -7.24
C ILE A 137 5.48 -2.65 -6.12
N THR A 138 6.48 -3.52 -6.34
CA THR A 138 7.42 -3.92 -5.28
C THR A 138 8.52 -2.92 -4.99
N VAL A 139 8.98 -2.13 -5.98
CA VAL A 139 10.08 -1.16 -5.75
C VAL A 139 9.61 -0.02 -4.85
N THR A 140 8.48 0.61 -5.19
CA THR A 140 7.90 1.73 -4.43
C THR A 140 7.49 1.29 -3.02
N GLN A 141 6.90 0.10 -2.90
CA GLN A 141 6.49 -0.45 -1.61
C GLN A 141 7.68 -0.81 -0.70
N ARG A 142 8.78 -1.36 -1.26
CA ARG A 142 10.00 -1.66 -0.47
C ARG A 142 10.65 -0.40 0.05
N THR A 143 10.77 0.64 -0.77
CA THR A 143 11.40 1.90 -0.36
C THR A 143 10.66 2.53 0.80
N VAL A 144 9.32 2.57 0.74
CA VAL A 144 8.52 3.10 1.84
C VAL A 144 8.63 2.22 3.09
N TRP A 145 8.64 0.90 2.95
CA TRP A 145 8.79 0.00 4.10
C TRP A 145 10.16 0.14 4.78
N GLN A 146 11.23 0.31 3.99
CA GLN A 146 12.57 0.56 4.52
C GLN A 146 12.67 1.89 5.25
N GLN A 147 12.08 2.95 4.69
CA GLN A 147 12.02 4.26 5.34
C GLN A 147 11.21 4.21 6.64
N LEU A 148 10.07 3.54 6.64
CA LEU A 148 9.24 3.35 7.82
C LEU A 148 10.00 2.61 8.92
N LEU A 149 10.67 1.49 8.59
CA LEU A 149 11.49 0.72 9.52
C LEU A 149 12.66 1.53 10.07
N TYR A 150 13.32 2.32 9.23
CA TYR A 150 14.41 3.19 9.67
C TYR A 150 13.93 4.20 10.71
N HIS A 151 12.81 4.88 10.45
CA HIS A 151 12.25 5.85 11.39
C HIS A 151 11.75 5.18 12.68
N LEU A 152 11.04 4.05 12.59
CA LEU A 152 10.61 3.30 13.78
C LEU A 152 11.78 2.83 14.64
N ARG A 153 12.87 2.37 14.02
CA ARG A 153 14.05 1.87 14.72
C ARG A 153 14.73 2.95 15.57
N TRP A 154 14.64 4.20 15.17
CA TRP A 154 15.19 5.34 15.94
C TRP A 154 14.21 5.89 16.98
N LEU A 155 12.92 5.72 16.78
CA LEU A 155 11.88 6.20 17.69
C LEU A 155 11.87 5.43 19.03
N LEU A 156 12.12 4.12 19.00
CA LEU A 156 12.25 3.27 20.19
C LEU A 156 13.37 3.70 21.16
N PRO A 157 14.64 3.82 20.72
CA PRO A 157 15.72 4.25 21.63
C PRO A 157 15.53 5.70 22.08
N LEU A 158 15.00 6.59 21.23
CA LEU A 158 14.75 7.99 21.61
C LEU A 158 13.67 8.10 22.71
N THR A 159 12.59 7.34 22.61
CA THR A 159 11.54 7.33 23.64
C THR A 159 12.01 6.69 24.94
N LEU A 160 12.85 5.66 24.87
CA LEU A 160 13.43 5.00 26.05
C LEU A 160 14.39 5.93 26.81
N VAL A 161 15.27 6.63 26.10
CA VAL A 161 16.17 7.64 26.69
C VAL A 161 15.39 8.82 27.26
N GLY A 162 14.37 9.31 26.53
CA GLY A 162 13.47 10.36 27.02
C GLY A 162 12.73 9.95 28.29
N GLY A 163 12.17 8.74 28.32
CA GLY A 163 11.48 8.18 29.49
C GLY A 163 12.41 8.02 30.69
N LEU A 164 13.64 7.54 30.50
CA LEU A 164 14.66 7.46 31.56
C LEU A 164 15.03 8.83 32.13
N LEU A 165 15.20 9.84 31.28
CA LEU A 165 15.53 11.20 31.71
C LEU A 165 14.38 11.86 32.50
N VAL A 166 13.14 11.69 32.05
CA VAL A 166 11.95 12.20 32.75
C VAL A 166 11.74 11.44 34.07
N GLY A 167 11.86 10.11 34.06
CA GLY A 167 11.76 9.28 35.27
C GLY A 167 12.83 9.62 36.30
N TYR A 168 14.07 9.84 35.87
CA TYR A 168 15.15 10.29 36.75
C TYR A 168 14.87 11.66 37.37
N ARG A 169 14.29 12.59 36.59
CA ARG A 169 13.88 13.92 37.09
C ARG A 169 12.72 13.88 38.07
N LEU A 170 11.71 13.06 37.82
CA LEU A 170 10.57 12.88 38.74
C LEU A 170 11.05 12.26 40.05
N ARG A 171 11.91 11.23 39.97
CA ARG A 171 12.50 10.60 41.16
C ARG A 171 13.39 11.56 41.94
N ALA A 172 14.23 12.35 41.26
CA ALA A 172 15.09 13.35 41.90
C ALA A 172 14.29 14.50 42.57
N ARG A 173 13.09 14.82 42.08
CA ARG A 173 12.17 15.77 42.73
C ARG A 173 11.38 15.15 43.89
N ALA A 174 11.18 13.84 43.89
CA ALA A 174 10.47 13.13 44.97
C ALA A 174 11.38 12.82 46.19
N THR A 175 12.70 12.92 46.03
CA THR A 175 13.70 12.69 47.10
C THR A 175 14.28 13.98 47.69
N LEU A 176 13.77 15.15 47.29
CA LEU A 176 14.05 16.46 47.87
C LEU A 176 12.82 16.94 48.64
#